data_AF-A0A524D2K6-F1
#
_entry.id   AF-A0A524D2K6-F1
#
_cell.length_a   1.000
_cell.length_b   1.000
_cell.length_c   1.000
_cell.angle_alpha   90.00
_cell.angle_beta   90.00
_cell.angle_gamma   90.00
#
_symmetry.space_group_name_H-M   'P 1'
#
loop_
_entity.id
_entity.type
_entity.pdbx_description
1 polymer ?
#
loop_
_entity_poly.entity_id
_entity_poly.type
_entity_poly.pdbx_seq_one_letter_code
_entity_poly.pdbx_strand_id
1 'polypeptide(L)'
;MEKEEFLRLLPKLIREDDEVKGAIITALSGVVATKDDIQRVIEHSDKRFEALQQETDKRFKAFQEELDKRFEIVDERISKNQEILISHSKSLEFIMKNMPNIQNLKDIDARMKRLENLSATQYKTLDGKIDTKFNELNEKLDVQGNDIKDIKKMLMDKH
;
A
#
# COMPACT_ATOMS: atom_id res chain seq x y z
N MET A 1 -42.33 52.28 -67.22
CA MET A 1 -40.96 52.03 -66.74
C MET A 1 -40.83 50.54 -66.55
N GLU A 2 -39.83 49.92 -67.17
CA GLU A 2 -39.56 48.50 -66.95
C GLU A 2 -38.94 48.30 -65.55
N LYS A 3 -39.14 47.13 -64.95
CA LYS A 3 -38.64 46.81 -63.59
C LYS A 3 -37.13 47.05 -63.47
N GLU A 4 -36.37 46.64 -64.47
CA GLU A 4 -34.91 46.84 -64.57
C GLU A 4 -34.52 48.33 -64.59
N GLU A 5 -35.31 49.18 -65.24
CA GLU A 5 -35.07 50.62 -65.29
C GLU A 5 -35.34 51.26 -63.93
N PHE A 6 -36.42 50.86 -63.25
CA PHE A 6 -36.73 51.28 -61.87
C PHE A 6 -35.63 50.87 -60.89
N LEU A 7 -35.16 49.62 -60.95
CA LEU A 7 -34.08 49.11 -60.10
C LEU A 7 -32.76 49.88 -60.29
N ARG A 8 -32.47 50.35 -61.51
CA ARG A 8 -31.29 51.19 -61.80
C ARG A 8 -31.40 52.59 -61.21
N LEU A 9 -32.60 53.15 -61.15
CA LEU A 9 -32.85 54.51 -60.66
C LEU A 9 -33.08 54.57 -59.13
N LEU A 10 -33.48 53.45 -58.52
CA LEU A 10 -33.80 53.34 -57.10
C LEU A 10 -32.74 53.93 -56.15
N PRO A 11 -31.43 53.65 -56.28
CA PRO A 11 -30.41 54.21 -55.40
C PRO A 11 -30.34 55.74 -55.44
N LYS A 12 -30.64 56.34 -56.59
CA LYS A 12 -30.67 57.79 -56.78
C LYS A 12 -31.93 58.40 -56.16
N LEU A 13 -33.10 57.80 -56.41
CA LEU A 13 -34.39 58.20 -55.83
C LEU A 13 -34.36 58.15 -54.29
N ILE A 14 -33.78 57.11 -53.69
CA ILE A 14 -33.65 56.99 -52.23
C ILE A 14 -32.82 58.14 -51.63
N ARG A 15 -31.86 58.70 -52.37
CA ARG A 15 -31.00 59.79 -51.88
C ARG A 15 -31.62 61.16 -52.09
N GLU A 16 -32.15 61.40 -53.28
CA GLU A 16 -32.52 62.72 -53.79
C GLU A 16 -34.01 63.06 -53.62
N ASP A 17 -34.90 62.08 -53.46
CA ASP A 17 -36.35 62.27 -53.34
C ASP A 17 -36.86 61.92 -51.93
N ASP A 18 -37.33 62.92 -51.20
CA ASP A 18 -37.79 62.75 -49.81
C ASP A 18 -39.16 62.08 -49.69
N GLU A 19 -40.04 62.17 -50.70
CA GLU A 19 -41.33 61.49 -50.70
C GLU A 19 -41.15 59.98 -50.88
N VAL A 20 -40.30 59.59 -51.84
CA VAL A 20 -39.93 58.19 -52.07
C VAL A 20 -39.20 57.62 -50.84
N LYS A 21 -38.27 58.37 -50.26
CA LYS A 21 -37.55 57.98 -49.03
C LYS A 21 -38.50 57.77 -47.86
N GLY A 22 -39.45 58.69 -47.63
CA GLY A 22 -40.44 58.59 -46.56
C GLY A 22 -41.40 57.41 -46.72
N ALA A 23 -41.88 57.15 -47.94
CA ALA A 23 -42.73 56.01 -48.25
C ALA A 23 -42.01 54.67 -47.99
N ILE A 24 -40.72 54.56 -48.37
CA ILE A 24 -39.89 53.38 -48.11
C ILE A 24 -39.67 53.18 -46.61
N ILE A 25 -39.31 54.23 -45.87
CA ILE A 25 -39.12 54.15 -44.41
C ILE A 25 -40.41 53.68 -43.72
N THR A 26 -41.55 54.24 -44.13
CA THR A 26 -42.87 53.85 -43.58
C THR A 26 -43.21 52.39 -43.90
N ALA A 27 -42.97 51.95 -45.14
CA ALA A 27 -43.19 50.56 -45.54
C ALA A 27 -42.28 49.56 -44.79
N LEU A 28 -41.06 49.97 -44.42
CA LEU A 28 -40.09 49.13 -43.72
C LEU A 28 -40.20 49.18 -42.20
N SER A 29 -40.85 50.20 -41.63
CA SER A 29 -40.94 50.48 -40.18
C SER A 29 -41.43 49.31 -39.31
N GLY A 30 -42.13 48.32 -39.87
CA GLY A 30 -42.64 47.16 -39.13
C GLY A 30 -41.92 45.83 -39.44
N VAL A 31 -40.95 45.83 -40.35
CA VAL A 31 -40.29 44.60 -40.84
C VAL A 31 -38.79 44.59 -40.50
N VAL A 32 -38.17 45.77 -40.35
CA VAL A 32 -36.75 45.89 -40.02
C VAL A 32 -36.54 46.12 -38.52
N ALA A 33 -35.55 45.45 -37.94
CA ALA A 33 -35.13 45.73 -36.57
C ALA A 33 -34.52 47.13 -36.49
N THR A 34 -34.89 47.88 -35.46
CA THR A 34 -34.30 49.19 -35.19
C THR A 34 -32.94 49.05 -34.51
N LYS A 35 -32.16 50.14 -34.47
CA LYS A 35 -30.92 50.20 -33.69
C LYS A 35 -31.16 49.85 -32.22
N ASP A 36 -32.29 50.27 -31.67
CA ASP A 36 -32.65 50.01 -30.27
C ASP A 36 -33.02 48.54 -30.01
N ASP A 37 -33.65 47.87 -30.98
CA ASP A 37 -33.90 46.42 -30.89
C ASP A 37 -32.58 45.64 -30.83
N ILE A 38 -31.64 45.99 -31.71
CA ILE A 38 -30.32 45.38 -31.75
C ILE A 38 -29.55 45.65 -30.46
N GLN A 39 -29.57 46.89 -29.98
CA GLN A 39 -28.92 47.28 -28.72
C GLN A 39 -29.47 46.48 -27.54
N ARG A 40 -30.80 46.31 -27.43
CA ARG A 40 -31.42 45.49 -26.37
C ARG A 40 -30.97 44.04 -26.43
N VAL A 41 -30.88 43.46 -27.63
CA VAL A 41 -30.42 42.07 -27.80
C VAL A 41 -28.96 41.91 -27.40
N ILE A 42 -28.10 42.87 -27.74
CA ILE A 42 -26.69 42.89 -27.34
C ILE A 42 -26.59 42.96 -25.81
N GLU A 43 -27.25 43.93 -25.18
CA GLU A 43 -27.22 44.10 -23.71
C GLU A 43 -27.75 42.87 -22.97
N HIS A 44 -28.81 42.24 -23.47
CA HIS A 44 -29.32 41.00 -22.90
C HIS A 44 -28.31 39.85 -23.06
N SER A 45 -27.63 39.77 -24.20
CA SER A 45 -26.61 38.76 -24.47
C SER A 45 -25.39 38.95 -23.57
N ASP A 46 -24.94 40.19 -23.40
CA ASP A 46 -23.81 40.54 -22.53
C ASP A 46 -24.09 40.17 -21.08
N LYS A 47 -25.28 40.53 -20.55
CA LYS A 47 -25.70 40.14 -19.18
C LYS A 47 -25.72 38.62 -19.00
N ARG A 48 -26.19 37.88 -20.01
CA ARG A 48 -26.22 36.42 -19.96
C ARG A 48 -24.82 35.83 -20.01
N PHE A 49 -23.92 36.43 -20.79
CA PHE A 49 -22.52 36.01 -20.88
C PHE A 49 -21.77 36.27 -19.57
N GLU A 50 -21.94 37.46 -18.98
CA GLU A 50 -21.39 37.80 -17.66
C GLU A 50 -21.87 36.82 -16.58
N ALA A 51 -23.16 36.50 -16.55
CA ALA A 51 -23.71 35.54 -15.60
C ALA A 51 -23.12 34.13 -15.77
N LEU A 52 -22.95 33.68 -17.02
CA LEU A 52 -22.30 32.40 -17.33
C LEU A 52 -20.83 32.38 -16.91
N GLN A 53 -20.11 33.48 -17.14
CA GLN A 53 -18.71 33.60 -16.75
C GLN A 53 -18.56 33.54 -15.23
N GLN A 54 -19.37 34.28 -14.48
CA GLN A 54 -19.36 34.25 -13.02
C GLN A 54 -19.69 32.86 -12.45
N GLU A 55 -20.66 32.16 -13.03
CA GLU A 55 -21.01 30.80 -12.61
C GLU A 55 -19.86 29.82 -12.91
N THR A 56 -19.22 29.97 -14.07
CA THR A 56 -18.05 29.15 -14.44
C THR A 56 -16.89 29.39 -13.49
N ASP A 57 -16.58 30.65 -13.16
CA ASP A 57 -15.52 31.02 -12.23
C ASP A 57 -15.78 30.48 -10.82
N LYS A 58 -17.04 30.54 -10.35
CA LYS A 58 -17.43 29.96 -9.05
C LYS A 58 -17.23 28.45 -9.02
N ARG A 59 -17.69 27.75 -10.06
CA ARG A 59 -17.52 26.30 -10.17
C ARG A 59 -16.05 25.89 -10.24
N PHE A 60 -15.25 26.65 -10.99
CA PHE A 60 -13.82 26.37 -11.12
C PHE A 60 -13.09 26.57 -9.79
N LYS A 61 -13.39 27.66 -9.05
CA LYS A 61 -12.85 27.87 -7.70
C LYS A 61 -13.24 26.76 -6.73
N ALA A 62 -14.52 26.38 -6.69
CA ALA A 62 -14.98 25.30 -5.84
C ALA A 62 -14.30 23.96 -6.17
N PHE A 63 -14.10 23.68 -7.46
CA PHE A 63 -13.37 22.50 -7.91
C PHE A 63 -11.88 22.53 -7.51
N GLN A 64 -11.22 23.68 -7.61
CA GLN A 64 -9.84 23.84 -7.14
C GLN A 64 -9.72 23.61 -5.63
N GLU A 65 -10.60 24.20 -4.83
CA GLU A 65 -10.62 24.01 -3.37
C GLU A 65 -10.87 22.54 -2.97
N GLU A 66 -11.71 21.83 -3.73
CA GLU A 66 -11.93 20.39 -3.51
C GLU A 66 -10.68 19.56 -3.85
N LEU A 67 -10.02 19.87 -4.96
CA LEU A 67 -8.77 19.21 -5.35
C LEU A 67 -7.67 19.43 -4.31
N ASP A 68 -7.49 20.66 -3.83
CA ASP A 68 -6.47 20.99 -2.82
C ASP A 68 -6.68 20.17 -1.55
N LYS A 69 -7.92 20.09 -1.05
CA LYS A 69 -8.27 19.24 0.11
C LYS A 69 -7.97 17.77 -0.13
N ARG A 70 -8.25 17.27 -1.34
CA ARG A 70 -7.97 15.86 -1.69
C ARG A 70 -6.47 15.59 -1.76
N PHE A 71 -5.68 16.53 -2.26
CA PHE A 71 -4.21 16.41 -2.27
C PHE A 71 -3.64 16.44 -0.85
N GLU A 72 -4.11 17.33 0.02
CA GLU A 72 -3.68 17.38 1.42
C GLU A 72 -3.91 16.05 2.15
N ILE A 73 -5.08 15.42 1.97
CA ILE A 73 -5.37 14.07 2.51
C ILE A 73 -4.43 13.00 1.94
N VAL A 74 -4.07 13.10 0.66
CA VAL A 74 -3.13 12.16 0.02
C VAL A 74 -1.73 12.34 0.61
N ASP A 75 -1.27 13.56 0.78
CA ASP A 75 0.03 13.88 1.37
C ASP A 75 0.12 13.34 2.81
N GLU A 76 -0.91 13.57 3.64
CA GLU A 76 -0.97 13.01 5.00
C GLU A 76 -0.87 11.47 5.01
N ARG A 77 -1.59 10.80 4.10
CA ARG A 77 -1.55 9.33 3.98
C ARG A 77 -0.17 8.84 3.55
N ILE A 78 0.47 9.54 2.62
CA ILE A 78 1.83 9.20 2.16
C ILE A 78 2.82 9.36 3.31
N SER A 79 2.78 10.48 4.04
CA SER A 79 3.65 10.71 5.21
C SER A 79 3.48 9.61 6.26
N LYS A 80 2.23 9.27 6.61
CA LYS A 80 1.96 8.19 7.57
C LYS A 80 2.49 6.83 7.10
N ASN A 81 2.34 6.52 5.81
CA ASN A 81 2.87 5.28 5.25
C ASN A 81 4.41 5.25 5.26
N GLN A 82 5.06 6.38 5.01
CA GLN A 82 6.52 6.50 5.11
C GLN A 82 7.00 6.27 6.55
N GLU A 83 6.32 6.83 7.54
CA GLU A 83 6.63 6.60 8.96
C GLU A 83 6.53 5.11 9.34
N ILE A 84 5.45 4.44 8.89
CA ILE A 84 5.25 3.00 9.11
C ILE A 84 6.38 2.20 8.46
N LEU A 85 6.75 2.53 7.21
CA LEU A 85 7.85 1.85 6.51
C LEU A 85 9.18 2.01 7.26
N ILE A 86 9.49 3.22 7.75
CA ILE A 86 10.70 3.48 8.54
C ILE A 86 10.69 2.66 9.83
N SER A 87 9.55 2.60 10.52
CA SER A 87 9.38 1.78 11.74
C SER A 87 9.59 0.29 11.48
N HIS A 88 9.04 -0.23 10.38
CA HIS A 88 9.24 -1.63 9.97
C HIS A 88 10.71 -1.91 9.64
N SER A 89 11.38 -1.03 8.88
CA SER A 89 12.81 -1.18 8.58
C SER A 89 13.65 -1.25 9.85
N LYS A 90 13.40 -0.37 10.83
CA LYS A 90 14.09 -0.42 12.14
C LYS A 90 13.84 -1.72 12.90
N SER A 91 12.60 -2.21 12.88
CA SER A 91 12.25 -3.49 13.51
C SER A 91 12.98 -4.66 12.84
N LEU A 92 13.08 -4.67 11.51
CA LEU A 92 13.82 -5.68 10.77
C LEU A 92 15.32 -5.62 11.07
N GLU A 93 15.92 -4.43 11.08
CA GLU A 93 17.32 -4.25 11.49
C GLU A 93 17.57 -4.78 12.91
N PHE A 94 16.67 -4.50 13.85
CA PHE A 94 16.74 -5.04 15.21
C PHE A 94 16.69 -6.56 15.24
N ILE A 95 15.75 -7.17 14.50
CA ILE A 95 15.63 -8.63 14.40
C ILE A 95 16.90 -9.22 13.78
N MET A 96 17.42 -8.65 12.69
CA MET A 96 18.63 -9.13 12.03
C MET A 96 19.86 -9.04 12.94
N LYS A 97 19.96 -8.00 13.78
CA LYS A 97 21.05 -7.84 14.74
C LYS A 97 20.97 -8.83 15.91
N ASN A 98 19.76 -9.14 16.37
CA ASN A 98 19.54 -9.94 17.58
C ASN A 98 19.15 -11.40 17.30
N MET A 99 18.88 -11.78 16.05
CA MET A 99 18.75 -13.18 15.69
C MET A 99 20.11 -13.88 15.75
N PRO A 100 20.16 -15.14 16.23
CA PRO A 100 21.35 -15.95 16.05
C PRO A 100 21.61 -16.08 14.54
N ASN A 101 22.79 -15.64 14.09
CA ASN A 101 23.23 -15.88 12.72
C ASN A 101 23.09 -17.38 12.41
N ILE A 102 22.78 -17.74 11.16
CA ILE A 102 22.70 -19.14 10.70
C ILE A 102 23.96 -19.93 11.13
N GLN A 103 25.11 -19.25 11.18
CA GLN A 103 26.34 -19.83 11.70
C GLN A 103 26.22 -20.29 13.16
N ASN A 104 25.64 -19.46 14.04
CA ASN A 104 25.41 -19.80 15.44
C ASN A 104 24.44 -21.00 15.57
N LEU A 105 23.42 -21.10 14.72
CA LEU A 105 22.49 -22.24 14.72
C LEU A 105 23.19 -23.54 14.29
N LYS A 106 24.02 -23.49 13.24
CA LYS A 106 24.85 -24.64 12.81
C LYS A 106 25.84 -25.06 13.90
N ASP A 107 26.43 -24.09 14.59
CA ASP A 107 27.37 -24.35 15.68
C ASP A 107 26.66 -24.96 16.90
N ILE A 108 25.45 -24.51 17.22
CA ILE A 108 24.60 -25.11 18.27
C ILE A 108 24.23 -26.56 17.91
N ASP A 109 23.80 -26.81 16.68
CA ASP A 109 23.49 -28.18 16.19
C ASP A 109 24.71 -29.10 16.29
N ALA A 110 25.88 -28.62 15.85
CA ALA A 110 27.13 -29.36 15.97
C ALA A 110 27.52 -29.62 17.44
N ARG A 111 27.31 -28.66 18.35
CA ARG A 111 27.52 -28.84 19.78
C ARG A 111 26.55 -29.83 20.40
N MET A 112 25.28 -29.81 20.00
CA MET A 112 24.28 -30.78 20.48
C MET A 112 24.64 -32.21 20.05
N LYS A 113 24.97 -32.42 18.76
CA LYS A 113 25.43 -33.73 18.27
C LYS A 113 26.67 -34.24 19.01
N ARG A 114 27.62 -33.36 19.33
CA ARG A 114 28.80 -33.72 20.14
C ARG A 114 28.42 -34.11 21.57
N LEU A 115 27.49 -33.38 22.19
CA LEU A 115 26.99 -33.69 23.54
C LEU A 115 26.26 -35.04 23.57
N GLU A 116 25.42 -35.31 22.58
CA GLU A 116 24.73 -36.60 22.43
C GLU A 116 25.73 -37.75 22.31
N ASN A 117 26.74 -37.62 21.44
CA ASN A 117 27.77 -38.63 21.28
C ASN A 117 28.59 -38.83 22.56
N LEU A 118 29.01 -37.74 23.22
CA LEU A 118 29.77 -37.81 24.47
C LEU A 118 28.95 -38.51 25.57
N SER A 119 27.69 -38.13 25.70
CA SER A 119 26.73 -38.76 26.62
C SER A 119 26.62 -40.26 26.34
N ALA A 120 26.39 -40.65 25.08
CA ALA A 120 26.28 -42.05 24.69
C ALA A 120 27.55 -42.86 25.01
N THR A 121 28.74 -42.30 24.77
CA THR A 121 30.01 -42.93 25.11
C THR A 121 30.21 -43.06 26.63
N GLN A 122 29.85 -42.03 27.40
CA GLN A 122 29.92 -42.07 28.86
C GLN A 122 28.99 -43.13 29.45
N TYR A 123 27.75 -43.22 28.96
CA TYR A 123 26.81 -44.27 29.37
C TYR A 123 27.38 -45.66 29.10
N LYS A 124 27.83 -45.94 27.87
CA LYS A 124 28.44 -47.24 27.52
C LYS A 124 29.66 -47.59 28.39
N THR A 125 30.48 -46.59 28.72
CA THR A 125 31.66 -46.79 29.57
C THR A 125 31.28 -47.13 31.01
N LEU A 126 30.26 -46.44 31.55
CA LEU A 126 29.76 -46.71 32.89
C LEU A 126 29.10 -48.09 32.97
N ASP A 127 28.30 -48.44 31.97
CA ASP A 127 27.63 -49.72 31.84
C ASP A 127 28.64 -50.88 31.87
N GLY A 128 29.66 -50.85 31.01
CA GLY A 128 30.70 -51.88 31.00
C GLY A 128 31.53 -51.95 32.29
N LYS A 129 31.73 -50.82 33.00
CA LYS A 129 32.37 -50.82 34.32
C LYS A 129 31.49 -51.47 35.39
N ILE A 130 30.18 -51.26 35.33
CA ILE A 130 29.21 -51.90 36.22
C ILE A 130 29.22 -53.41 35.98
N ASP A 131 29.14 -53.84 34.72
CA ASP A 131 29.19 -55.27 34.34
C ASP A 131 30.46 -55.95 34.85
N THR A 132 31.62 -55.31 34.66
CA THR A 132 32.91 -55.84 35.11
C THR A 132 32.91 -56.03 36.63
N LYS A 133 32.48 -55.01 37.39
CA LYS A 133 32.42 -55.10 38.86
C LYS A 133 31.41 -56.12 39.34
N PHE A 134 30.29 -56.28 38.65
CA PHE A 134 29.29 -57.29 38.98
C PHE A 134 29.86 -58.71 38.82
N ASN A 135 30.58 -58.96 37.72
CA ASN A 135 31.26 -60.24 37.49
C ASN A 135 32.32 -60.52 38.55
N GLU A 136 33.18 -59.54 38.88
CA GLU A 136 34.19 -59.68 39.95
C GLU A 136 33.55 -60.00 41.32
N LEU A 137 32.39 -59.40 41.62
CA LEU A 137 31.66 -59.68 42.86
C LEU A 137 31.06 -61.09 42.87
N ASN A 138 30.48 -61.53 41.75
CA ASN A 138 29.96 -62.89 41.61
C ASN A 138 31.06 -63.93 41.77
N GLU A 139 32.22 -63.75 41.12
CA GLU A 139 33.36 -64.65 41.28
C GLU A 139 33.83 -64.75 42.73
N LYS A 140 33.91 -63.61 43.44
CA LYS A 140 34.25 -63.60 44.87
C LYS A 140 33.21 -64.31 45.73
N LEU A 141 31.92 -64.15 45.44
CA LEU A 141 30.85 -64.85 46.14
C LEU A 141 30.88 -66.37 45.90
N ASP A 142 31.20 -66.79 44.68
CA ASP A 142 31.35 -68.22 44.35
C ASP A 142 32.51 -68.85 45.12
N VAL A 143 33.66 -68.18 45.18
CA VAL A 143 34.81 -68.61 45.99
C VAL A 143 34.42 -68.74 47.46
N GLN A 144 33.83 -67.69 48.04
CA GLN A 144 33.37 -67.73 49.44
C GLN A 144 32.34 -68.84 49.69
N GLY A 145 31.42 -69.06 48.74
CA GLY A 145 30.42 -70.13 48.81
C GLY A 145 31.04 -71.53 48.82
N ASN A 146 32.13 -71.74 48.07
CA ASN A 146 32.88 -72.99 48.08
C ASN A 146 33.67 -73.17 49.37
N ASP A 147 34.37 -72.13 49.85
CA ASP A 147 35.08 -72.17 51.14
C ASP A 147 34.13 -72.55 52.30
N ILE A 148 32.92 -71.98 52.32
CA ILE A 148 31.89 -72.31 53.34
C ILE A 148 31.45 -73.79 53.23
N LYS A 149 31.26 -74.32 52.02
CA LYS A 149 30.91 -75.74 51.82
C LYS A 149 32.03 -76.65 52.34
N ASP A 150 33.28 -76.32 52.06
CA ASP A 150 34.44 -77.09 52.49
C ASP A 150 34.58 -77.06 54.02
N ILE A 151 34.44 -75.89 54.65
CA ILE A 151 34.42 -75.77 56.13
C ILE A 151 33.29 -76.62 56.73
N LYS A 152 32.07 -76.55 56.15
CA LYS A 152 30.93 -77.34 56.63
C LYS A 152 31.21 -78.85 56.54
N LYS A 153 31.86 -79.31 55.47
CA LYS A 153 32.28 -80.71 55.32
C LYS A 153 33.28 -81.12 56.40
N MET A 154 34.32 -80.32 56.64
CA MET A 154 35.32 -80.57 57.69
C MET A 154 34.72 -80.63 59.09
N LEU A 155 33.66 -79.88 59.37
CA LEU A 155 32.95 -79.91 60.64
C LEU A 155 32.06 -81.17 60.80
N MET A 156 31.46 -81.66 59.72
CA MET A 156 30.64 -82.88 59.74
C MET A 156 31.50 -84.15 59.90
N ASP A 157 32.70 -84.17 59.33
CA ASP A 157 33.63 -85.31 59.40
C ASP A 157 34.30 -85.46 60.80
N LYS A 158 34.08 -84.53 61.74
CA LYS A 158 34.66 -84.51 63.10
C LYS A 158 33.75 -85.12 64.19
N HIS A 159 32.60 -85.67 63.82
CA HIS A 159 31.67 -86.38 64.70
C HIS A 159 31.42 -87.80 64.19
#